data_AF-A0A2E6XE53-F1
#
_entry.id   AF-A0A2E6XE53-F1
#
_cell.length_a   1.000
_cell.length_b   1.000
_cell.length_c   1.000
_cell.angle_alpha   90.00
_cell.angle_beta   90.00
_cell.angle_gamma   90.00
#
_symmetry.space_group_name_H-M   'P 1'
#
loop_
_entity.id
_entity.type
_entity.pdbx_description
1 polymer ?
#
loop_
_entity_poly.entity_id
_entity_poly.type
_entity_poly.pdbx_seq_one_letter_code
_entity_poly.pdbx_strand_id
1 'polypeptide(L)'
;MARTTAMPKQPDRVSESLRDQSSSQQRQQRQVSFLQNGRQITGVEIGATAIKAIYHGLGRQPKGWMLTDIDGLDARISRTAWNNKTLTLRNASGATVTVAVWVF
;
A
#
# COMPACT_ATOMS: atom_id res chain seq x y z
N MET A 1 1.45 20.09 -68.10
CA MET A 1 0.74 19.27 -67.09
C MET A 1 1.72 18.98 -65.96
N ALA A 2 1.61 19.65 -64.81
CA ALA A 2 2.49 19.42 -63.66
C ALA A 2 1.69 18.77 -62.53
N ARG A 3 2.14 17.59 -62.05
CA ARG A 3 1.52 16.85 -60.94
C ARG A 3 2.10 17.38 -59.62
N THR A 4 1.26 17.92 -58.77
CA THR A 4 1.62 18.32 -57.40
C THR A 4 1.48 17.10 -56.49
N THR A 5 2.61 16.56 -56.04
CA THR A 5 2.67 15.50 -55.02
C THR A 5 2.45 16.12 -53.64
N ALA A 6 1.35 15.77 -52.98
CA ALA A 6 1.08 16.18 -51.60
C ALA A 6 2.00 15.41 -50.64
N MET A 7 2.83 16.11 -49.87
CA MET A 7 3.64 15.49 -48.81
C MET A 7 2.78 15.11 -47.60
N PRO A 8 2.99 13.94 -47.00
CA PRO A 8 2.28 13.52 -45.79
C PRO A 8 2.68 14.39 -44.60
N LYS A 9 1.66 14.92 -43.91
CA LYS A 9 1.79 15.75 -42.72
C LYS A 9 2.37 14.91 -41.58
N GLN A 10 3.66 15.08 -41.31
CA GLN A 10 4.37 14.38 -40.25
C GLN A 10 3.73 14.75 -38.90
N PRO A 11 3.23 13.80 -38.09
CA PRO A 11 2.64 14.12 -36.80
C PRO A 11 3.72 14.72 -35.89
N ASP A 12 3.38 15.85 -35.25
CA ASP A 12 4.26 16.60 -34.35
C ASP A 12 4.77 15.70 -33.22
N ARG A 13 6.02 15.23 -33.34
CA ARG A 13 6.74 14.39 -32.33
C ARG A 13 6.72 14.99 -30.91
N VAL A 14 6.47 16.30 -30.80
CA VAL A 14 6.37 17.01 -29.52
C VAL A 14 5.10 16.62 -28.76
N SER A 15 4.01 16.30 -29.46
CA SER A 15 2.71 16.00 -28.84
C SER A 15 2.67 14.62 -28.18
N GLU A 16 3.45 13.68 -28.71
CA GLU A 16 3.53 12.30 -28.22
C GLU A 16 4.40 12.21 -26.96
N SER A 17 5.55 12.90 -26.94
CA SER A 17 6.45 12.93 -25.77
C SER A 17 5.80 13.57 -24.54
N LEU A 18 4.97 14.60 -24.72
CA LEU A 18 4.26 15.26 -23.61
C LEU A 18 3.18 14.36 -22.99
N ARG A 19 2.50 13.54 -23.80
CA ARG A 19 1.50 12.56 -23.31
C ARG A 19 2.17 11.45 -22.51
N ASP A 20 3.31 10.95 -22.98
CA ASP A 20 4.05 9.88 -22.30
C ASP A 20 4.68 10.35 -20.99
N GLN A 21 5.21 11.58 -20.94
CA GLN A 21 5.71 12.18 -19.70
C GLN A 21 4.60 12.40 -18.67
N SER A 22 3.43 12.90 -19.10
CA SER A 22 2.27 13.10 -18.22
C SER A 22 1.77 11.77 -17.64
N SER A 23 1.71 10.73 -18.48
CA SER A 23 1.29 9.39 -18.08
C SER A 23 2.24 8.76 -17.07
N SER A 24 3.55 8.95 -17.26
CA SER A 24 4.59 8.42 -16.38
C SER A 24 4.61 9.11 -15.02
N GLN A 25 4.49 10.45 -15.00
CA GLN A 25 4.39 11.22 -13.76
C GLN A 25 3.12 10.88 -12.98
N GLN A 26 1.98 10.71 -13.66
CA GLN A 26 0.71 10.37 -13.00
C GLN A 26 0.72 8.95 -12.40
N ARG A 27 1.40 8.00 -13.06
CA ARG A 27 1.64 6.65 -12.51
C ARG A 27 2.56 6.70 -11.29
N GLN A 28 3.63 7.47 -11.35
CA GLN A 28 4.55 7.64 -10.21
C GLN A 28 3.85 8.32 -9.02
N GLN A 29 3.07 9.38 -9.24
CA GLN A 29 2.31 10.05 -8.17
C GLN A 29 1.31 9.11 -7.48
N ARG A 30 0.62 8.25 -8.22
CA ARG A 30 -0.26 7.22 -7.63
C ARG A 30 0.51 6.18 -6.80
N GLN A 31 1.72 5.81 -7.22
CA GLN A 31 2.57 4.88 -6.47
C GLN A 31 3.11 5.47 -5.17
N VAL A 32 3.30 6.79 -5.04
CA VAL A 32 3.70 7.36 -3.74
C VAL A 32 2.50 7.60 -2.80
N SER A 33 1.30 7.79 -3.35
CA SER A 33 0.10 8.12 -2.56
C SER A 33 -0.38 7.00 -1.62
N PHE A 34 -0.21 5.72 -1.97
CA PHE A 34 -0.70 4.65 -1.10
C PHE A 34 0.09 4.56 0.22
N LEU A 35 1.37 4.92 0.20
CA LEU A 35 2.22 4.98 1.39
C LEU A 35 1.84 6.15 2.31
N GLN A 36 1.34 7.26 1.76
CA GLN A 36 0.90 8.41 2.55
C GLN A 36 -0.42 8.18 3.31
N ASN A 37 -1.20 7.18 2.90
CA ASN A 37 -2.51 6.92 3.48
C ASN A 37 -2.48 5.88 4.60
N GLY A 38 -1.35 5.20 4.83
CA GLY A 38 -1.21 4.20 5.87
C GLY A 38 -0.30 4.61 7.01
N ARG A 39 -0.22 3.76 8.03
CA ARG A 39 0.73 3.87 9.12
C ARG A 39 1.33 2.52 9.45
N GLN A 40 2.64 2.49 9.59
CA GLN A 40 3.35 1.34 10.15
C GLN A 40 3.35 1.43 11.67
N ILE A 41 3.11 0.29 12.31
CA ILE A 41 3.21 0.09 13.75
C ILE A 41 4.24 -1.01 13.94
N THR A 42 5.35 -0.69 14.59
CA THR A 42 6.48 -1.60 14.79
C THR A 42 6.49 -2.14 16.22
N GLY A 43 7.18 -3.26 16.45
CA GLY A 43 7.37 -3.81 17.80
C GLY A 43 6.08 -4.29 18.48
N VAL A 44 5.09 -4.74 17.71
CA VAL A 44 3.84 -5.24 18.27
C VAL A 44 4.05 -6.66 18.80
N GLU A 45 4.27 -6.78 20.10
CA GLU A 45 4.34 -8.08 20.77
C GLU A 45 2.93 -8.67 21.00
N ILE A 46 2.66 -9.89 20.53
CA ILE A 46 1.39 -10.60 20.76
C ILE A 46 1.70 -11.95 21.40
N GLY A 47 1.25 -12.14 22.64
CA GLY A 47 1.47 -13.37 23.40
C GLY A 47 0.93 -14.63 22.71
N ALA A 48 1.42 -15.79 23.15
CA ALA A 48 0.95 -17.09 22.69
C ALA A 48 -0.58 -17.22 22.83
N THR A 49 -1.27 -17.65 21.76
CA THR A 49 -2.73 -17.80 21.69
C THR A 49 -3.56 -16.53 22.03
N ALA A 50 -2.92 -15.35 22.12
CA ALA A 50 -3.52 -14.14 22.66
C ALA A 50 -4.23 -13.29 21.61
N ILE A 51 -5.12 -12.40 22.09
CA ILE A 51 -5.76 -11.33 21.31
C ILE A 51 -5.23 -10.00 21.81
N LYS A 52 -4.81 -9.12 20.89
CA LYS A 52 -4.28 -7.79 21.22
C LYS A 52 -4.93 -6.72 20.35
N ALA A 53 -5.45 -5.67 20.99
CA ALA A 53 -5.86 -4.45 20.32
C ALA A 53 -4.68 -3.48 20.23
N ILE A 54 -4.47 -2.91 19.04
CA ILE A 54 -3.35 -2.05 18.70
C ILE A 54 -3.90 -0.72 18.20
N TYR A 55 -3.47 0.39 18.78
CA TYR A 55 -3.86 1.72 18.30
C TYR A 55 -3.10 2.05 17.00
N HIS A 56 -3.83 2.30 15.92
CA HIS A 56 -3.23 2.59 14.60
C HIS A 56 -3.21 4.09 14.26
N GLY A 57 -3.94 4.93 14.99
CA GLY A 57 -3.86 6.40 14.86
C GLY A 57 -4.17 6.98 13.48
N LEU A 58 -5.02 6.32 12.68
CA LEU A 58 -5.43 6.82 11.36
C LEU A 58 -6.57 7.85 11.45
N GLY A 59 -7.32 7.88 12.56
CA GLY A 59 -8.50 8.74 12.72
C GLY A 59 -9.67 8.42 11.78
N ARG A 60 -9.58 7.33 11.02
CA ARG A 60 -10.58 6.83 10.07
C ARG A 60 -10.61 5.31 10.09
N GLN A 61 -11.69 4.73 9.54
CA GLN A 61 -11.79 3.28 9.39
C GLN A 61 -10.68 2.77 8.43
N PRO A 62 -9.90 1.75 8.82
CA PRO A 62 -8.98 1.08 7.92
C PRO A 62 -9.72 0.42 6.75
N LYS A 63 -9.13 0.52 5.55
CA LYS A 63 -9.50 -0.25 4.36
C LYS A 63 -8.77 -1.58 4.31
N GLY A 64 -7.57 -1.66 4.90
CA GLY A 64 -6.70 -2.82 4.80
C GLY A 64 -5.64 -2.85 5.90
N TRP A 65 -5.03 -4.01 6.04
CA TRP A 65 -3.87 -4.23 6.91
C TRP A 65 -2.98 -5.29 6.29
N MET A 66 -1.69 -5.26 6.62
CA MET A 66 -0.73 -6.29 6.26
C MET A 66 0.36 -6.40 7.33
N LEU A 67 0.94 -7.58 7.47
CA LEU A 67 2.16 -7.78 8.23
C LEU A 67 3.35 -7.44 7.33
N THR A 68 4.26 -6.63 7.83
CA THR A 68 5.47 -6.23 7.09
C THR A 68 6.73 -6.87 7.64
N ASP A 69 6.70 -7.31 8.90
CA ASP A 69 7.79 -8.04 9.55
C ASP A 69 7.22 -8.94 10.65
N ILE A 70 7.85 -10.09 10.86
CA ILE A 70 7.43 -11.12 11.81
C ILE A 70 8.68 -11.78 12.40
N ASP A 71 8.87 -11.58 13.69
CA ASP A 71 9.87 -12.29 14.48
C ASP A 71 9.16 -13.38 15.31
N GLY A 72 9.30 -14.63 14.86
CA GLY A 72 8.68 -15.81 15.45
C GLY A 72 8.47 -16.92 14.43
N LEU A 73 9.05 -18.10 14.70
CA LEU A 73 8.78 -19.31 13.93
C LEU A 73 7.29 -19.67 14.10
N ASP A 74 6.58 -19.92 13.00
CA ASP A 74 5.15 -20.28 12.95
C ASP A 74 4.15 -19.23 13.43
N ALA A 75 4.43 -17.94 13.27
CA ALA A 75 3.45 -16.90 13.59
C ALA A 75 2.13 -17.09 12.79
N ARG A 76 1.03 -17.32 13.51
CA ARG A 76 -0.31 -17.46 12.96
C ARG A 76 -1.15 -16.26 13.35
N ILE A 77 -0.91 -15.13 12.69
CA ILE A 77 -1.60 -13.87 12.97
C ILE A 77 -2.83 -13.69 12.08
N SER A 78 -3.96 -13.37 12.70
CA SER A 78 -5.20 -13.05 12.00
C SER A 78 -5.87 -11.83 12.63
N ARG A 79 -6.65 -11.08 11.84
CA ARG A 79 -7.45 -9.97 12.36
C ARG A 79 -8.78 -10.48 12.87
N THR A 80 -9.16 -10.07 14.09
CA THR A 80 -10.47 -10.37 14.68
C THR A 80 -11.44 -9.20 14.56
N ALA A 81 -10.96 -7.95 14.70
CA ALA A 81 -11.78 -6.75 14.58
C ALA A 81 -10.95 -5.52 14.21
N TRP A 82 -11.61 -4.45 13.74
CA TRP A 82 -11.01 -3.11 13.64
C TRP A 82 -12.07 -2.00 13.71
N ASN A 83 -11.69 -0.79 14.08
CA ASN A 83 -12.54 0.40 14.03
C ASN A 83 -11.70 1.61 13.60
N ASN A 84 -12.19 2.83 13.79
CA ASN A 84 -11.48 4.06 13.43
C ASN A 84 -10.24 4.39 14.31
N LYS A 85 -9.98 3.62 15.37
CA LYS A 85 -8.88 3.84 16.33
C LYS A 85 -7.96 2.63 16.46
N THR A 86 -8.51 1.42 16.46
CA THR A 86 -7.80 0.19 16.84
C THR A 86 -7.94 -0.92 15.81
N LEU A 87 -6.85 -1.68 15.65
CA LEU A 87 -6.78 -2.96 14.94
C LEU A 87 -6.59 -4.07 15.98
N THR A 88 -7.45 -5.08 15.96
CA THR A 88 -7.35 -6.22 16.88
C THR A 88 -6.86 -7.46 16.14
N LEU A 89 -5.72 -7.99 16.60
CA LEU A 89 -5.06 -9.17 16.05
C LEU A 89 -5.10 -10.32 17.06
N ARG A 90 -5.21 -11.55 16.53
CA ARG A 90 -5.06 -12.79 17.28
C ARG A 90 -3.82 -13.51 16.80
N ASN A 91 -2.96 -13.91 17.75
CA ASN A 91 -1.93 -14.90 17.51
C ASN A 91 -2.49 -16.28 17.86
N ALA A 92 -2.51 -17.21 16.92
CA ALA A 92 -2.94 -18.59 17.12
C ALA A 92 -1.76 -19.57 17.31
N SER A 93 -0.53 -19.07 17.34
CA SER A 93 0.66 -19.88 17.64
C SER A 93 0.84 -20.08 19.15
N GLY A 94 1.66 -21.07 19.52
CA GLY A 94 1.99 -21.38 20.92
C GLY A 94 3.13 -20.54 21.51
N ALA A 95 3.70 -19.61 20.73
CA ALA A 95 4.78 -18.73 21.17
C ALA A 95 4.36 -17.26 21.08
N THR A 96 4.99 -16.40 21.89
CA THR A 96 4.89 -14.95 21.73
C THR A 96 5.61 -14.56 20.43
N VAL A 97 4.99 -13.66 19.66
CA VAL A 97 5.55 -13.15 18.40
C VAL A 97 5.60 -11.64 18.41
N THR A 98 6.62 -11.08 17.78
CA THR A 98 6.75 -9.64 17.58
C THR A 98 6.56 -9.33 16.10
N VAL A 99 5.66 -8.41 15.77
CA VAL A 99 5.35 -8.08 14.37
C VAL A 99 5.42 -6.59 14.09
N ALA A 100 5.65 -6.26 12.82
CA ALA A 100 5.35 -4.95 12.27
C ALA A 100 4.09 -5.03 11.40
N VAL A 101 3.19 -4.07 11.58
CA VAL A 101 1.88 -4.03 10.92
C VAL A 101 1.73 -2.73 10.16
N TRP A 102 1.37 -2.80 8.89
CA TRP A 102 0.98 -1.65 8.09
C TRP A 102 -0.55 -1.60 7.98
N VAL A 103 -1.16 -0.47 8.33
CA VAL A 103 -2.62 -0.26 8.34
C VAL A 103 -2.96 0.93 7.43
N PHE A 104 -3.95 0.81 6.54
CA PHE A 104 -4.29 1.84 5.53
C PHE A 104 -5.79 1.90 5.24
#